data_AF-A0A7C3SQB9-F1
#
_entry.id   AF-A0A7C3SQB9-F1
#
_cell.length_a   1.000
_cell.length_b   1.000
_cell.length_c   1.000
_cell.angle_alpha   90.00
_cell.angle_beta   90.00
_cell.angle_gamma   90.00
#
_symmetry.space_group_name_H-M   'P 1'
#
loop_
_entity.id
_entity.type
_entity.pdbx_description
1 polymer ?
#
loop_
_entity_poly.entity_id
_entity_poly.type
_entity_poly.pdbx_seq_one_letter_code
_entity_poly.pdbx_strand_id
1 'polypeptide(L)'
;MTVIEKIGLKAKKSFTILWLSRHPVLESQKAELKRLYGEDVKIVWWNKTVKNSGHVLDLMREKGADDVVAVLPLSIIDYLTKEGVYPLFSEMEYVGDKNSDAPAEYVDERTGRKYRFKRFVRIKAVIIMKEPVEPIINKNKTVEKDGMPF
;
A
#
# COMPACT_ATOMS: atom_id res chain seq x y z
N MET A 1 -19.53 -49.20 -20.69
CA MET A 1 -20.03 -47.82 -20.68
C MET A 1 -20.48 -47.53 -19.26
N THR A 2 -19.66 -46.85 -18.45
CA THR A 2 -20.03 -46.50 -17.07
C THR A 2 -19.78 -45.00 -16.88
N VAL A 3 -20.84 -44.32 -16.46
CA VAL A 3 -21.05 -42.86 -16.52
C VAL A 3 -20.32 -42.14 -15.39
N ILE A 4 -18.99 -42.24 -15.30
CA ILE A 4 -18.21 -41.57 -14.23
C ILE A 4 -17.12 -40.64 -14.80
N GLU A 5 -16.85 -40.64 -16.11
CA GLU A 5 -15.82 -39.79 -16.74
C GLU A 5 -16.28 -38.37 -17.14
N LYS A 6 -17.41 -37.85 -16.65
CA LYS A 6 -17.90 -36.50 -17.02
C LYS A 6 -18.37 -35.66 -15.84
N ILE A 7 -17.53 -35.53 -14.82
CA ILE A 7 -17.60 -34.37 -13.92
C ILE A 7 -16.24 -33.68 -14.00
N GLY A 8 -16.13 -32.72 -14.92
CA GLY A 8 -14.97 -31.84 -14.99
C GLY A 8 -14.91 -30.96 -13.75
N LEU A 9 -14.40 -31.49 -12.63
CA LEU A 9 -13.81 -30.65 -11.59
C LEU A 9 -12.53 -30.06 -12.19
N LYS A 10 -12.65 -28.95 -12.91
CA LYS A 10 -11.52 -28.03 -13.04
C LYS A 10 -11.17 -27.62 -11.61
N ALA A 11 -9.99 -28.01 -11.14
CA ALA A 11 -9.49 -27.55 -9.86
C ALA A 11 -9.64 -26.02 -9.80
N LYS A 12 -10.40 -25.52 -8.83
CA LYS A 12 -10.58 -24.08 -8.63
C LYS A 12 -9.19 -23.50 -8.41
N LYS A 13 -8.72 -22.64 -9.33
CA LYS A 13 -7.41 -21.99 -9.21
C LYS A 13 -7.39 -21.23 -7.87
N SER A 14 -6.50 -21.62 -6.95
CA SER A 14 -6.29 -20.89 -5.71
C SER A 14 -5.68 -19.53 -6.02
N PHE A 15 -6.33 -18.45 -5.61
CA PHE A 15 -5.84 -17.10 -5.82
C PHE A 15 -4.63 -16.84 -4.91
N THR A 16 -3.54 -16.30 -5.45
CA THR A 16 -2.30 -16.09 -4.69
C THR A 16 -1.99 -14.60 -4.56
N ILE A 17 -1.82 -14.12 -3.33
CA ILE A 17 -1.53 -12.74 -3.01
C ILE A 17 -0.10 -12.63 -2.50
N LEU A 18 0.71 -11.81 -3.16
CA LEU A 18 2.02 -11.43 -2.67
C LEU A 18 1.86 -10.35 -1.60
N TRP A 19 2.34 -10.61 -0.39
CA TRP A 19 2.34 -9.65 0.72
C TRP A 19 3.71 -9.01 0.87
N LEU A 20 3.85 -7.77 0.39
CA LEU A 20 5.07 -6.97 0.46
C LEU A 20 5.04 -6.05 1.69
N SER A 21 5.42 -6.61 2.83
CA SER A 21 5.58 -5.86 4.07
C SER A 21 6.56 -6.57 4.99
N ARG A 22 7.27 -5.79 5.80
CA ARG A 22 8.11 -6.33 6.87
C ARG A 22 7.28 -6.87 8.04
N HIS A 23 6.02 -6.44 8.15
CA HIS A 23 5.12 -6.88 9.21
C HIS A 23 4.31 -8.10 8.77
N PRO A 24 4.10 -9.07 9.67
CA PRO A 24 3.19 -10.18 9.44
C PRO A 24 1.77 -9.70 9.10
N VAL A 25 1.01 -10.56 8.41
CA VAL A 25 -0.40 -10.29 8.10
C VAL A 25 -1.24 -10.47 9.35
N LEU A 26 -2.08 -9.49 9.68
CA LEU A 26 -3.02 -9.56 10.81
C LEU A 26 -4.16 -10.54 10.50
N GLU A 27 -4.79 -11.10 11.54
CA GLU A 27 -5.91 -12.05 11.34
C GLU A 27 -7.12 -11.41 10.64
N SER A 28 -7.45 -10.17 10.98
CA SER A 28 -8.51 -9.40 10.29
C SER A 28 -8.20 -9.18 8.81
N GLN A 29 -6.93 -8.93 8.48
CA GLN A 29 -6.46 -8.80 7.11
C GLN A 29 -6.58 -10.14 6.36
N LYS A 30 -6.19 -11.25 6.99
CA LYS A 30 -6.38 -12.60 6.41
C LYS A 30 -7.85 -12.89 6.16
N ALA A 31 -8.72 -12.60 7.13
CA ALA A 31 -10.16 -12.79 7.02
C ALA A 31 -10.75 -11.95 5.87
N GLU A 32 -10.31 -10.69 5.73
CA GLU A 32 -10.77 -9.83 4.64
C GLU A 32 -10.27 -10.31 3.27
N LEU A 33 -9.02 -10.77 3.17
CA LEU A 33 -8.52 -11.37 1.91
C LEU A 33 -9.31 -12.64 1.55
N LYS A 34 -9.65 -13.48 2.51
CA LYS A 34 -10.53 -14.64 2.28
C LYS A 34 -11.93 -14.22 1.83
N ARG A 35 -12.50 -13.18 2.44
CA ARG A 35 -13.80 -12.63 2.02
C ARG A 35 -13.76 -12.10 0.58
N LEU A 36 -12.67 -11.46 0.18
CA LEU A 36 -12.51 -10.85 -1.15
C LEU A 36 -12.16 -11.86 -2.26
N TYR A 37 -11.32 -12.86 -1.95
CA TYR A 37 -10.73 -13.77 -2.95
C TYR A 37 -11.10 -15.24 -2.77
N GLY A 38 -11.88 -15.56 -1.74
CA GLY A 38 -12.31 -16.91 -1.36
C GLY A 38 -11.43 -17.56 -0.28
N GLU A 39 -11.98 -18.59 0.38
CA GLU A 39 -11.32 -19.29 1.49
C GLU A 39 -9.96 -19.91 1.13
N ASP A 40 -9.78 -20.32 -0.13
CA ASP A 40 -8.56 -20.97 -0.62
C ASP A 40 -7.45 -19.97 -1.01
N VAL A 41 -7.61 -18.68 -0.70
CA VAL A 41 -6.60 -17.66 -1.00
C VAL A 41 -5.28 -17.98 -0.29
N LYS A 42 -4.19 -17.95 -1.05
CA LYS A 42 -2.83 -18.16 -0.55
C LYS A 42 -2.16 -16.81 -0.39
N ILE A 43 -1.50 -16.61 0.75
CA ILE A 43 -0.73 -15.40 1.01
C ILE A 43 0.75 -15.78 1.02
N VAL A 44 1.50 -15.25 0.07
CA VAL A 44 2.96 -15.42 -0.01
C VAL A 44 3.61 -14.21 0.62
N TRP A 45 4.17 -14.39 1.82
CA TRP A 45 4.82 -13.31 2.53
C TRP A 45 6.24 -13.08 2.04
N TRP A 46 6.52 -11.83 1.66
CA TRP A 46 7.88 -11.37 1.36
C TRP A 46 8.24 -10.20 2.28
N ASN A 47 9.11 -10.50 3.25
CA ASN A 47 9.53 -9.55 4.29
C ASN A 47 10.88 -8.85 4.00
N LYS A 48 11.44 -9.08 2.82
CA LYS A 48 12.71 -8.48 2.40
C LYS A 48 12.49 -7.19 1.60
N THR A 49 13.51 -6.35 1.55
CA THR A 49 13.49 -5.11 0.76
C THR A 49 13.31 -5.41 -0.73
N VAL A 50 12.37 -4.69 -1.37
CA VAL A 50 12.26 -4.63 -2.83
C VAL A 50 13.15 -3.51 -3.36
N LYS A 51 13.74 -3.70 -4.53
CA LYS A 51 14.77 -2.79 -5.07
C LYS A 51 14.16 -1.68 -5.91
N ASN A 52 13.17 -2.05 -6.72
CA ASN A 52 12.47 -1.21 -7.66
C ASN A 52 11.17 -1.93 -8.07
N SER A 53 10.40 -1.32 -8.95
CA SER A 53 9.16 -1.89 -9.49
C SER A 53 9.39 -3.16 -10.31
N GLY A 54 10.45 -3.25 -11.10
CA GLY A 54 10.79 -4.46 -11.85
C GLY A 54 10.94 -5.68 -10.95
N HIS A 55 11.65 -5.53 -9.83
CA HIS A 55 11.79 -6.59 -8.83
C HIS A 55 10.43 -7.02 -8.24
N VAL A 56 9.47 -6.10 -8.08
CA VAL A 56 8.12 -6.47 -7.64
C VAL A 56 7.40 -7.33 -8.68
N LEU A 57 7.47 -6.95 -9.96
CA LEU A 57 6.86 -7.70 -11.05
C LEU A 57 7.51 -9.09 -11.22
N ASP A 58 8.84 -9.17 -11.07
CA ASP A 58 9.58 -10.43 -11.04
C ASP A 58 9.10 -11.33 -9.90
N LEU A 59 8.97 -10.80 -8.68
CA LEU A 59 8.45 -11.55 -7.53
C LEU A 59 7.03 -12.04 -7.77
N MET A 60 6.15 -11.21 -8.34
CA MET A 60 4.80 -11.64 -8.66
C MET A 60 4.80 -12.82 -9.64
N ARG A 61 5.62 -12.76 -10.71
CA ARG A 61 5.78 -13.87 -11.66
C ARG A 61 6.37 -15.12 -11.01
N GLU A 62 7.48 -14.97 -10.30
CA GLU A 62 8.20 -16.07 -9.65
C GLU A 62 7.32 -16.80 -8.63
N LYS A 63 6.52 -16.05 -7.87
CA LYS A 63 5.62 -16.61 -6.84
C LYS A 63 4.25 -17.00 -7.40
N GLY A 64 3.99 -16.79 -8.69
CA GLY A 64 2.69 -17.03 -9.30
C GLY A 64 1.56 -16.22 -8.65
N ALA A 65 1.87 -15.01 -8.19
CA ALA A 65 0.91 -14.14 -7.52
C ALA A 65 -0.05 -13.51 -8.53
N ASP A 66 -1.34 -13.66 -8.27
CA ASP A 66 -2.41 -13.02 -9.02
C ASP A 66 -2.61 -11.55 -8.60
N ASP A 67 -2.15 -11.19 -7.40
CA ASP A 67 -2.30 -9.86 -6.83
C ASP A 67 -1.23 -9.54 -5.78
N VAL A 68 -1.19 -8.29 -5.33
CA VAL A 68 -0.18 -7.82 -4.39
C VAL A 68 -0.78 -6.84 -3.36
N VAL A 69 -0.49 -7.10 -2.09
CA VAL A 69 -0.60 -6.10 -1.02
C VAL A 69 0.76 -5.43 -0.88
N ALA A 70 0.80 -4.11 -1.01
CA ALA A 70 2.06 -3.37 -1.04
C ALA A 70 2.02 -2.11 -0.18
N VAL A 71 3.02 -1.96 0.69
CA VAL A 71 3.36 -0.71 1.36
C VAL A 71 4.75 -0.30 0.88
N LEU A 72 4.78 0.44 -0.23
CA LEU A 72 6.00 0.77 -0.98
C LEU A 72 6.10 2.28 -1.22
N PRO A 73 7.29 2.81 -1.56
CA PRO A 73 7.44 4.18 -2.02
C PRO A 73 6.47 4.50 -3.17
N LEU A 74 5.92 5.72 -3.17
CA LEU A 74 4.94 6.16 -4.16
C LEU A 74 5.44 6.04 -5.62
N SER A 75 6.74 6.21 -5.85
CA SER A 75 7.35 6.04 -7.19
C SER A 75 7.28 4.60 -7.71
N ILE A 76 7.41 3.60 -6.82
CA ILE A 76 7.24 2.19 -7.19
C ILE A 76 5.77 1.90 -7.46
N ILE A 77 4.88 2.41 -6.61
CA ILE A 77 3.43 2.23 -6.78
C ILE A 77 2.95 2.86 -8.10
N ASP A 78 3.38 4.08 -8.41
CA ASP A 78 3.09 4.76 -9.68
C ASP A 78 3.45 3.89 -10.88
N TYR A 79 4.68 3.37 -10.89
CA TYR A 79 5.13 2.47 -11.96
C TYR A 79 4.26 1.21 -12.04
N LEU A 80 3.96 0.55 -10.92
CA LEU A 80 3.09 -0.64 -10.91
C LEU A 80 1.72 -0.34 -11.52
N THR A 81 1.12 0.80 -11.16
CA THR A 81 -0.20 1.18 -11.70
C THR A 81 -0.18 1.43 -13.21
N LYS A 82 0.93 1.96 -13.74
CA LYS A 82 1.14 2.14 -15.19
C LYS A 82 1.31 0.82 -15.94
N GLU A 83 1.87 -0.19 -15.28
CA GLU A 83 1.96 -1.57 -15.79
C GLU A 83 0.66 -2.38 -15.57
N GLY A 84 -0.44 -1.74 -15.15
CA GLY A 84 -1.73 -2.38 -14.94
C GLY A 84 -1.85 -3.20 -13.65
N VAL A 85 -0.85 -3.13 -12.77
CA VAL A 85 -0.89 -3.71 -11.43
C VAL A 85 -1.39 -2.66 -10.45
N TYR A 86 -2.54 -2.89 -9.83
CA TYR A 86 -3.17 -1.94 -8.90
C TYR A 86 -3.07 -2.46 -7.47
N PRO A 87 -2.01 -2.18 -6.68
CA PRO A 87 -1.81 -2.84 -5.40
C PRO A 87 -2.97 -2.63 -4.43
N LEU A 88 -3.21 -3.64 -3.60
CA LEU A 88 -4.00 -3.50 -2.38
C LEU A 88 -3.20 -2.71 -1.35
N PHE A 89 -3.84 -1.74 -0.72
CA PHE A 89 -3.32 -0.96 0.39
C PHE A 89 -4.18 -1.20 1.63
N SER A 90 -3.52 -1.49 2.76
CA SER A 90 -4.19 -1.66 4.05
C SER A 90 -4.52 -0.28 4.63
N GLU A 91 -5.79 0.11 4.62
CA GLU A 91 -6.23 1.26 5.42
C GLU A 91 -6.25 0.85 6.89
N MET A 92 -5.44 1.53 7.69
CA MET A 92 -5.35 1.36 9.13
C MET A 92 -5.97 2.58 9.82
N GLU A 93 -6.77 2.36 10.84
CA GLU A 93 -7.33 3.38 11.71
C GLU A 93 -6.44 3.57 12.93
N TYR A 94 -6.06 4.80 13.25
CA TYR A 94 -5.38 5.12 14.50
C TYR A 94 -6.37 5.08 15.66
N VAL A 95 -6.04 4.31 16.71
CA VAL A 95 -6.94 4.09 17.86
C VAL A 95 -6.36 4.58 19.19
N GLY A 96 -5.19 5.23 19.16
CA GLY A 96 -4.55 5.84 20.33
C GLY A 96 -3.07 5.50 20.46
N ASP A 97 -2.45 5.95 21.55
CA ASP A 97 -1.04 5.68 21.85
C ASP A 97 -0.86 4.55 22.85
N LYS A 98 0.37 4.30 23.29
CA LYS A 98 0.78 3.19 24.17
C LYS A 98 -0.12 3.03 25.41
N ASN A 99 -0.59 4.13 25.98
CA ASN A 99 -1.41 4.18 27.20
C ASN A 99 -2.93 4.11 26.95
N SER A 100 -3.38 4.02 25.71
CA SER A 100 -4.80 3.89 25.38
C SER A 100 -5.28 2.46 25.63
N ASP A 101 -6.45 2.28 26.26
CA ASP A 101 -7.10 0.97 26.40
C ASP A 101 -7.86 0.55 25.13
N ALA A 102 -7.85 1.36 24.07
CA ALA A 102 -8.54 1.03 22.84
C ALA A 102 -8.00 -0.28 22.23
N PRO A 103 -8.88 -1.18 21.76
CA PRO A 103 -8.46 -2.44 21.15
C PRO A 103 -7.69 -2.16 19.87
N ALA A 104 -6.44 -2.61 19.83
CA ALA A 104 -5.52 -2.43 18.72
C ALA A 104 -5.09 -3.78 18.16
N GLU A 105 -4.87 -3.82 16.85
CA GLU A 105 -4.37 -5.02 16.17
C GLU A 105 -2.89 -4.90 15.82
N TYR A 106 -2.39 -3.67 15.75
CA TYR A 106 -1.00 -3.36 15.47
C TYR A 106 -0.51 -2.22 16.36
N VAL A 107 0.73 -2.31 16.84
CA VAL A 107 1.41 -1.28 17.61
C VAL A 107 2.72 -0.96 16.91
N ASP A 108 2.92 0.29 16.51
CA ASP A 108 4.20 0.77 15.99
C ASP A 108 5.20 0.86 17.15
N GLU A 109 6.18 -0.02 17.18
CA GLU A 109 7.19 -0.12 18.25
C GLU A 109 8.03 1.15 18.41
N ARG A 110 8.20 1.94 17.35
CA ARG A 110 9.01 3.17 17.37
C ARG A 110 8.25 4.34 17.97
N THR A 111 6.95 4.43 17.68
CA THR A 111 6.13 5.60 18.07
C THR A 111 5.16 5.31 19.21
N GLY A 112 4.92 4.04 19.52
CA GLY A 112 3.88 3.60 20.46
C GLY A 112 2.45 3.77 19.95
N ARG A 113 2.26 4.19 18.68
CA ARG A 113 0.93 4.40 18.09
C ARG A 113 0.26 3.06 17.83
N LYS A 114 -1.02 3.00 18.17
CA LYS A 114 -1.88 1.83 18.03
C LYS A 114 -2.80 1.98 16.83
N TYR A 115 -2.97 0.89 16.10
CA TYR A 115 -3.78 0.87 14.90
C TYR A 115 -4.70 -0.36 14.85
N ARG A 116 -5.84 -0.19 14.19
CA ARG A 116 -6.80 -1.25 13.83
C ARG A 116 -6.91 -1.32 12.32
N PHE A 117 -7.04 -2.52 11.76
CA PHE A 117 -7.29 -2.66 10.33
C PHE A 117 -8.73 -2.28 9.99
N LYS A 118 -8.91 -1.46 8.94
CA LYS A 118 -10.23 -1.02 8.49
C LYS A 118 -10.71 -1.83 7.29
N ARG A 119 -9.89 -1.85 6.22
CA ARG A 119 -10.20 -2.52 4.95
C ARG A 119 -8.99 -2.48 4.02
N PHE A 120 -9.07 -3.23 2.92
CA PHE A 120 -8.20 -2.99 1.76
C PHE A 120 -8.85 -2.00 0.79
N VAL A 121 -8.01 -1.16 0.19
CA VAL A 121 -8.36 -0.33 -0.96
C VAL A 121 -7.38 -0.56 -2.11
N ARG A 122 -7.75 -0.16 -3.32
CA ARG A 122 -6.86 -0.23 -4.48
C ARG A 122 -6.21 1.13 -4.70
N ILE A 123 -4.88 1.14 -4.83
CA ILE A 123 -4.21 2.31 -5.38
C ILE A 123 -4.33 2.25 -6.90
N LYS A 124 -5.05 3.21 -7.48
CA LYS A 124 -5.35 3.25 -8.92
C LYS A 124 -4.36 4.08 -9.72
N ALA A 125 -3.82 5.13 -9.12
CA ALA A 125 -2.82 6.00 -9.72
C ALA A 125 -2.14 6.83 -8.62
N VAL A 126 -0.97 7.37 -8.93
CA VAL A 126 -0.30 8.43 -8.17
C VAL A 126 -0.25 9.68 -9.04
N ILE A 127 -0.83 10.78 -8.58
CA ILE A 127 -0.91 12.02 -9.34
C ILE A 127 -0.11 13.09 -8.62
N ILE A 128 0.83 13.73 -9.33
CA ILE A 128 1.60 14.86 -8.83
C ILE A 128 1.10 16.11 -9.54
N MET A 129 0.60 17.07 -8.75
CA MET A 129 0.23 18.41 -9.23
C MET A 129 1.40 19.36 -8.95
N LYS A 130 1.67 20.28 -9.88
CA LYS A 130 2.76 21.26 -9.76
C LYS A 130 2.22 22.65 -10.10
N GLU A 131 2.75 23.64 -9.42
CA GLU A 131 2.54 25.06 -9.70
C GLU A 131 3.89 25.79 -9.77
N PRO A 132 3.99 26.92 -10.47
CA PRO A 132 5.16 27.78 -10.41
C PRO A 132 5.44 28.26 -8.99
N VAL A 133 6.72 28.40 -8.64
CA VAL A 133 7.11 29.02 -7.36
C VAL A 133 7.15 30.53 -7.56
N GLU A 134 6.30 31.27 -6.86
CA GLU A 134 6.33 32.72 -6.84
C GLU A 134 7.45 33.23 -5.90
N PRO A 135 8.27 34.22 -6.33
CA PRO A 135 9.27 34.82 -5.46
C PRO A 135 8.60 35.46 -4.23
N ILE A 136 9.13 35.20 -3.03
CA ILE A 136 8.72 35.90 -1.82
C ILE A 136 9.27 37.34 -1.91
N ILE A 137 8.43 38.28 -2.35
CA ILE A 137 8.78 39.71 -2.32
C ILE A 137 8.63 40.20 -0.88
N ASN A 138 9.76 40.39 -0.20
CA ASN A 138 9.79 40.91 1.16
C ASN A 138 9.48 42.42 1.14
N LYS A 139 8.24 42.82 1.46
CA LYS A 139 7.77 44.22 1.40
C LYS A 139 8.35 45.15 2.48
N ASN A 140 9.25 44.68 3.33
CA ASN A 140 9.87 45.46 4.42
C ASN A 140 11.31 45.91 4.14
N LYS A 141 11.62 46.30 2.90
CA LYS A 141 12.73 47.24 2.65
C LYS A 141 12.14 48.58 2.24
N THR A 142 11.73 49.36 3.24
CA THR A 142 11.66 50.81 3.11
C THR A 142 13.05 51.26 2.69
N VAL A 143 13.19 51.67 1.44
CA VAL A 143 14.34 52.46 1.02
C VAL A 143 14.13 53.80 1.72
N GLU A 144 14.95 54.10 2.72
CA GLU A 144 15.16 55.48 3.18
C GLU A 144 15.64 56.27 1.95
N LYS A 145 14.71 56.94 1.27
CA LYS A 145 15.00 58.11 0.46
C LYS A 145 14.85 59.32 1.38
N ASP A 146 15.82 59.49 2.28
CA ASP A 146 16.05 60.81 2.83
C ASP A 146 16.81 61.60 1.76
N GLY A 147 16.03 62.42 1.05
CA GLY A 147 16.60 63.54 0.34
C GLY A 147 17.20 64.52 1.33
N MET A 148 18.30 65.15 0.94
CA MET A 148 18.47 66.56 1.24
C MET A 148 18.72 67.32 -0.06
N PRO A 149 18.04 68.47 -0.23
CA PRO A 149 18.32 69.41 -1.29
C PRO A 149 19.49 70.33 -0.89
N PHE A 150 20.23 70.76 -1.92
CA PHE A 150 21.31 71.75 -1.97
C PHE A 150 22.65 71.36 -1.34
#